data_AF-A0A9X3G8Z1-F1
#
_entry.id   AF-A0A9X3G8Z1-F1
#
_cell.length_a   1.000
_cell.length_b   1.000
_cell.length_c   1.000
_cell.angle_alpha   90.00
_cell.angle_beta   90.00
_cell.angle_gamma   90.00
#
_symmetry.space_group_name_H-M   'P 1'
#
loop_
_entity.id
_entity.type
_entity.pdbx_description
1 polymer ?
#
loop_
_entity_poly.entity_id
_entity_poly.type
_entity_poly.pdbx_seq_one_letter_code
_entity_poly.pdbx_strand_id
1 'polypeptide(L)'
;MSAEELRRQVSWTVDDTSAALRAGRFLGGVVHLVSALATLGADAGIGARRPGWTVPADPDDYLDLGPLTLRLPDSGPSEPVQATRTGVWATPAGRPARRLPVEAWRVVEAVPGTGSRSPRHPEAEWRLVVSDGSDRGSLTGAWLALAWIGHLAGWSEPVASPGHG
;
A
#
# COMPACT_ATOMS: atom_id res chain seq x y z
N MET A 1 -10.54 15.90 5.34
CA MET A 1 -9.59 15.72 4.22
C MET A 1 -10.03 14.49 3.42
N SER A 2 -10.08 14.58 2.10
CA SER A 2 -10.50 13.48 1.19
C SER A 2 -9.30 12.80 0.51
N ALA A 3 -9.53 11.68 -0.18
CA ALA A 3 -8.51 10.99 -0.97
C ALA A 3 -7.80 11.90 -1.99
N GLU A 4 -8.50 12.86 -2.56
CA GLU A 4 -7.95 13.85 -3.49
C GLU A 4 -6.90 14.74 -2.83
N GLU A 5 -7.10 15.06 -1.56
CA GLU A 5 -6.20 15.92 -0.80
C GLU A 5 -4.93 15.19 -0.37
N LEU A 6 -5.02 13.89 -0.06
CA LEU A 6 -3.85 13.02 0.10
C LEU A 6 -3.04 12.91 -1.18
N ARG A 7 -3.70 12.76 -2.33
CA ARG A 7 -3.03 12.70 -3.64
C ARG A 7 -2.25 13.98 -3.96
N ARG A 8 -2.79 15.15 -3.60
CA ARG A 8 -2.11 16.43 -3.83
C ARG A 8 -0.83 16.61 -3.01
N GLN A 9 -0.64 15.82 -1.96
CA GLN A 9 0.51 15.91 -1.06
C GLN A 9 1.65 14.98 -1.47
N VAL A 10 1.34 13.88 -2.17
CA VAL A 10 2.37 12.94 -2.63
C VAL A 10 2.96 13.39 -3.97
N SER A 11 4.24 13.09 -4.18
CA SER A 11 4.96 13.43 -5.41
C SER A 11 4.77 12.40 -6.53
N TRP A 12 4.27 11.21 -6.20
CA TRP A 12 4.08 10.13 -7.17
C TRP A 12 2.83 10.35 -8.00
N THR A 13 2.88 9.92 -9.26
CA THR A 13 1.75 9.96 -10.17
C THR A 13 0.66 9.00 -9.70
N VAL A 14 -0.55 9.53 -9.43
CA VAL A 14 -1.72 8.73 -9.05
C VAL A 14 -2.86 9.01 -10.04
N ASP A 15 -3.24 7.98 -10.80
CA ASP A 15 -4.21 8.13 -11.88
C ASP A 15 -5.63 8.30 -11.33
N ASP A 16 -6.36 9.27 -11.87
CA ASP A 16 -7.74 9.52 -11.47
C ASP A 16 -8.70 8.63 -12.25
N THR A 17 -9.46 7.77 -11.55
CA THR A 17 -10.54 7.00 -12.18
C THR A 17 -11.90 7.51 -11.72
N SER A 18 -12.12 8.82 -11.83
CA SER A 18 -13.41 9.42 -11.51
C SER A 18 -14.31 9.67 -12.74
N ALA A 19 -13.77 9.63 -13.96
CA ALA A 19 -14.56 9.82 -15.20
C ALA A 19 -14.91 8.51 -15.95
N ALA A 20 -13.93 7.61 -16.15
CA ALA A 20 -14.13 6.47 -17.04
C ALA A 20 -14.97 5.31 -16.45
N LEU A 21 -14.95 5.10 -15.12
CA LEU A 21 -15.70 4.01 -14.49
C LEU A 21 -17.14 4.38 -14.10
N ARG A 22 -17.50 5.66 -14.00
CA ARG A 22 -18.92 6.06 -13.77
C ARG A 22 -19.80 5.83 -14.99
N ALA A 23 -19.25 5.92 -16.20
CA ALA A 23 -19.99 5.68 -17.43
C ALA A 23 -20.22 4.18 -17.72
N GLY A 24 -19.39 3.28 -17.18
CA GLY A 24 -19.46 1.84 -17.45
C GLY A 24 -20.37 1.03 -16.52
N ARG A 25 -20.79 1.58 -15.37
CA ARG A 25 -21.53 0.82 -14.35
C ARG A 25 -23.06 0.83 -14.53
N PHE A 26 -23.52 0.74 -15.78
CA PHE A 26 -24.94 0.47 -16.10
C PHE A 26 -25.17 -0.73 -17.03
N LEU A 27 -24.13 -1.41 -17.51
CA LEU A 27 -24.28 -2.68 -18.24
C LEU A 27 -23.21 -3.68 -17.82
N GLY A 28 -23.60 -4.75 -17.14
CA GLY A 28 -22.77 -5.94 -16.99
C GLY A 28 -22.76 -6.56 -15.60
N GLY A 29 -23.94 -6.88 -15.06
CA GLY A 29 -24.01 -7.93 -14.05
C GLY A 29 -24.06 -9.28 -14.77
N VAL A 30 -23.02 -10.11 -14.64
CA VAL A 30 -23.10 -11.59 -14.57
C VAL A 30 -21.85 -12.08 -13.83
N VAL A 31 -22.09 -13.05 -12.95
CA VAL A 31 -21.22 -13.70 -11.97
C VAL A 31 -20.16 -14.60 -12.61
N HIS A 32 -18.93 -14.58 -12.09
CA HIS A 32 -18.11 -15.78 -11.96
C HIS A 32 -17.42 -15.79 -10.59
N LEU A 33 -18.05 -16.50 -9.66
CA LEU A 33 -17.54 -16.81 -8.33
C LEU A 33 -16.90 -18.20 -8.43
N VAL A 34 -15.56 -18.28 -8.42
CA VAL A 34 -14.86 -19.55 -8.20
C VAL A 34 -13.65 -19.31 -7.28
N SER A 35 -13.65 -20.12 -6.24
CA SER A 35 -12.85 -20.19 -5.01
C SER A 35 -11.32 -20.10 -5.13
N ALA A 36 -10.73 -19.43 -4.14
CA ALA A 36 -9.43 -19.82 -3.56
C ALA A 36 -9.51 -19.68 -2.02
N LEU A 37 -10.14 -20.66 -1.37
CA LEU A 37 -9.97 -20.94 0.05
C LEU A 37 -8.84 -21.97 0.16
N ALA A 38 -7.63 -21.54 0.52
CA ALA A 38 -6.62 -22.39 1.17
C ALA A 38 -5.35 -21.59 1.47
N THR A 39 -5.29 -20.90 2.61
CA THR A 39 -4.25 -21.03 3.66
C THR A 39 -4.29 -19.82 4.61
N LEU A 40 -4.08 -20.10 5.90
CA LEU A 40 -3.80 -19.16 7.00
C LEU A 40 -5.01 -18.47 7.64
N GLY A 41 -5.59 -19.19 8.61
CA GLY A 41 -6.33 -18.58 9.71
C GLY A 41 -5.46 -17.55 10.41
N ALA A 42 -6.04 -16.37 10.64
CA ALA A 42 -5.50 -15.11 11.21
C ALA A 42 -5.21 -13.97 10.22
N ASP A 43 -4.91 -14.22 8.93
CA ASP A 43 -4.61 -13.14 7.96
C ASP A 43 -5.81 -12.68 7.11
N ALA A 44 -6.93 -13.41 7.16
CA ALA A 44 -8.13 -13.09 6.35
C ALA A 44 -8.89 -11.82 6.79
N GLY A 45 -8.57 -11.23 7.95
CA GLY A 45 -9.23 -10.01 8.44
C GLY A 45 -8.67 -8.70 7.86
N ILE A 46 -7.44 -8.73 7.35
CA ILE A 46 -6.73 -7.53 6.88
C ILE A 46 -6.92 -7.34 5.36
N GLY A 47 -7.10 -8.43 4.60
CA GLY A 47 -7.13 -8.42 3.14
C GLY A 47 -8.34 -7.75 2.45
N ALA A 48 -9.40 -7.40 3.19
CA ALA A 48 -10.65 -6.89 2.60
C ALA A 48 -11.01 -5.46 2.98
N ARG A 49 -10.24 -4.80 3.88
CA ARG A 49 -10.56 -3.43 4.29
C ARG A 49 -10.17 -2.46 3.18
N ARG A 50 -11.16 -1.85 2.54
CA ARG A 50 -10.89 -0.74 1.61
C ARG A 50 -10.31 0.45 2.37
N PRO A 51 -9.30 1.14 1.82
CA PRO A 51 -8.81 2.38 2.39
C PRO A 51 -9.93 3.42 2.49
N GLY A 52 -10.08 4.03 3.66
CA GLY A 52 -11.00 5.16 3.85
C GLY A 52 -10.44 6.48 3.31
N TRP A 53 -9.11 6.58 3.17
CA TRP A 53 -8.36 7.78 2.79
C TRP A 53 -8.65 8.99 3.70
N THR A 54 -9.08 8.72 4.93
CA THR A 54 -9.38 9.72 5.93
C THR A 54 -8.08 10.20 6.55
N VAL A 55 -7.89 11.52 6.58
CA VAL A 55 -6.80 12.13 7.34
C VAL A 55 -7.36 12.68 8.65
N PRO A 56 -6.93 12.14 9.80
CA PRO A 56 -7.33 12.61 11.11
C PRO A 56 -6.97 14.08 11.34
N ALA A 57 -7.65 14.74 12.27
CA ALA A 57 -7.33 16.12 12.65
C ALA A 57 -5.99 16.20 13.42
N ASP A 58 -5.74 15.20 14.27
CA ASP A 58 -4.48 15.03 14.98
C ASP A 58 -3.40 14.53 13.98
N PRO A 59 -2.24 15.22 13.87
CA PRO A 59 -1.15 14.76 13.00
C PRO A 59 -0.51 13.43 13.43
N ASP A 60 -0.69 13.03 14.69
CA ASP A 60 -0.13 11.80 15.27
C ASP A 60 -1.10 10.61 15.22
N ASP A 61 -2.34 10.83 14.76
CA ASP A 61 -3.30 9.76 14.50
C ASP A 61 -3.01 9.04 13.17
N TYR A 62 -3.29 7.73 13.15
CA TYR A 62 -3.08 6.91 11.97
C TYR A 62 -4.07 7.22 10.84
N LEU A 63 -3.55 7.32 9.63
CA LEU A 63 -4.36 7.47 8.43
C LEU A 63 -5.00 6.14 8.04
N ASP A 64 -6.23 6.19 7.53
CA ASP A 64 -6.90 5.01 6.95
C ASP A 64 -6.42 4.76 5.51
N LEU A 65 -5.18 4.30 5.38
CA LEU A 65 -4.53 3.97 4.11
C LEU A 65 -4.88 2.56 3.60
N GLY A 66 -5.75 1.84 4.31
CA GLY A 66 -6.01 0.42 4.09
C GLY A 66 -4.84 -0.47 4.51
N PRO A 67 -4.83 -1.74 4.08
CA PRO A 67 -3.82 -2.71 4.50
C PRO A 67 -2.45 -2.39 3.89
N LEU A 68 -1.45 -2.27 4.77
CA LEU A 68 -0.04 -2.19 4.43
C LEU A 68 0.71 -3.24 5.24
N THR A 69 1.62 -3.96 4.58
CA THR A 69 2.37 -5.06 5.20
C THR A 69 3.85 -4.92 4.87
N LEU A 70 4.70 -5.01 5.89
CA LEU A 70 6.15 -5.07 5.79
C LEU A 70 6.63 -6.49 6.08
N ARG A 71 7.63 -6.94 5.34
CA ARG A 71 8.41 -8.15 5.65
C ARG A 71 9.88 -7.80 5.47
N LEU A 72 10.61 -7.61 6.57
CA LEU A 72 12.02 -7.23 6.55
C LEU A 72 12.73 -7.89 7.76
N PRO A 73 13.72 -8.78 7.54
CA PRO A 73 14.20 -9.29 6.24
C PRO A 73 13.13 -10.10 5.50
N ASP A 74 13.34 -10.40 4.21
CA ASP A 74 12.39 -11.16 3.37
C ASP A 74 12.05 -12.56 3.94
N SER A 75 12.94 -13.17 4.72
CA SER A 75 12.68 -14.43 5.42
C SER A 75 11.90 -14.26 6.74
N GLY A 76 11.70 -13.03 7.17
CA GLY A 76 11.05 -12.66 8.42
C GLY A 76 9.52 -12.75 8.38
N PRO A 77 8.85 -12.54 9.52
CA PRO A 77 7.40 -12.45 9.57
C PRO A 77 6.88 -11.19 8.87
N SER A 78 5.65 -11.27 8.37
CA SER A 78 4.91 -10.08 7.94
C SER A 78 4.44 -9.27 9.15
N GLU A 79 4.66 -7.96 9.14
CA GLU A 79 4.19 -7.01 10.14
C GLU A 79 3.22 -6.01 9.48
N PRO A 80 2.05 -5.74 10.07
CA PRO A 80 1.17 -4.69 9.58
C PRO A 80 1.84 -3.32 9.79
N VAL A 81 1.60 -2.40 8.85
CA VAL A 81 2.15 -1.05 8.86
C VAL A 81 1.03 -0.03 8.89
N GLN A 82 1.26 1.04 9.66
CA GLN A 82 0.41 2.23 9.67
C GLN A 82 1.27 3.47 9.51
N ALA A 83 0.68 4.54 9.00
CA ALA A 83 1.36 5.83 8.85
C ALA A 83 0.50 6.94 9.45
N THR A 84 1.17 7.96 9.95
CA THR A 84 0.57 9.24 10.36
C THR A 84 0.99 10.31 9.36
N ARG A 85 0.84 11.59 9.72
CA ARG A 85 1.38 12.69 8.89
C ARG A 85 2.88 12.87 9.01
N THR A 86 3.52 12.26 9.99
CA THR A 86 4.92 12.56 10.37
C THR A 86 5.79 11.31 10.50
N GLY A 87 5.23 10.12 10.29
CA GLY A 87 5.99 8.88 10.41
C GLY A 87 5.27 7.63 9.92
N VAL A 88 5.96 6.51 10.07
CA VAL A 88 5.50 5.17 9.70
C VAL A 88 5.85 4.21 10.85
N TRP A 89 4.94 3.29 11.16
CA TRP A 89 5.05 2.35 12.27
C TRP A 89 4.69 0.94 11.85
N ALA A 90 5.44 -0.04 12.35
CA ALA A 90 4.99 -1.43 12.39
C ALA A 90 4.11 -1.61 13.64
N THR A 91 2.93 -2.21 13.47
CA THR A 91 1.91 -2.36 14.52
C THR A 91 1.50 -3.82 14.74
N PRO A 92 2.44 -4.75 14.98
CA PRO A 92 2.12 -6.17 15.15
C PRO A 92 1.24 -6.42 16.38
N ALA A 93 0.31 -7.36 16.28
CA ALA A 93 -0.55 -7.74 17.39
C ALA A 93 0.27 -8.24 18.59
N GLY A 94 -0.10 -7.79 19.80
CA GLY A 94 0.53 -8.23 21.05
C GLY A 94 1.92 -7.65 21.33
N ARG A 95 2.41 -6.70 20.51
CA ARG A 95 3.67 -5.99 20.73
C ARG A 95 3.47 -4.48 20.57
N PRO A 96 4.27 -3.63 21.24
CA PRO A 96 4.17 -2.18 21.07
C PRO A 96 4.49 -1.78 19.63
N ALA A 97 3.84 -0.72 19.15
CA ALA A 97 4.14 -0.14 17.85
C ALA A 97 5.60 0.34 17.80
N ARG A 98 6.27 0.09 16.67
CA ARG A 98 7.67 0.44 16.45
C ARG A 98 7.79 1.38 15.27
N ARG A 99 8.42 2.54 15.46
CA ARG A 99 8.70 3.47 14.36
C ARG A 99 9.66 2.82 13.36
N LEU A 100 9.34 2.94 12.07
CA LEU A 100 10.15 2.47 10.96
C LEU A 100 10.97 3.63 10.39
N PRO A 101 12.31 3.51 10.26
CA PRO A 101 13.17 4.55 9.71
C PRO A 101 13.15 4.51 8.17
N VAL A 102 11.97 4.72 7.57
CA VAL A 102 11.76 4.58 6.12
C VAL A 102 12.62 5.54 5.29
N GLU A 103 13.03 6.67 5.87
CA GLU A 103 13.92 7.66 5.28
C GLU A 103 15.32 7.11 5.01
N ALA A 104 15.74 6.10 5.78
CA ALA A 104 17.03 5.42 5.61
C ALA A 104 16.97 4.26 4.61
N TRP A 105 15.78 3.87 4.16
CA TRP A 105 15.59 2.74 3.25
C TRP A 105 15.66 3.17 1.79
N ARG A 106 15.91 2.20 0.91
CA ARG A 106 15.91 2.37 -0.54
C ARG A 106 14.94 1.40 -1.18
N VAL A 107 14.10 1.90 -2.09
CA VAL A 107 13.32 1.06 -3.01
C VAL A 107 14.27 0.55 -4.08
N VAL A 108 14.41 -0.77 -4.19
CA VAL A 108 15.32 -1.44 -5.12
C VAL A 108 14.59 -2.20 -6.22
N GLU A 109 13.30 -2.44 -6.04
CA GLU A 109 12.41 -3.03 -7.04
C GLU A 109 10.97 -2.61 -6.74
N ALA A 110 10.14 -2.43 -7.77
CA ALA A 110 8.73 -2.13 -7.60
C ALA A 110 7.90 -2.93 -8.60
N VAL A 111 7.02 -3.78 -8.07
CA VAL A 111 6.24 -4.72 -8.86
C VAL A 111 4.75 -4.42 -8.66
N PRO A 112 4.01 -4.03 -9.71
CA PRO A 112 2.57 -3.89 -9.61
C PRO A 112 1.92 -5.26 -9.37
N GLY A 113 0.82 -5.28 -8.62
CA GLY A 113 0.01 -6.47 -8.42
C GLY A 113 -0.50 -7.05 -9.74
N THR A 114 -0.65 -8.38 -9.78
CA THR A 114 -1.05 -9.09 -11.00
C THR A 114 -2.44 -8.66 -11.49
N GLY A 115 -2.58 -8.42 -12.80
CA GLY A 115 -3.88 -8.19 -13.43
C GLY A 115 -4.39 -6.76 -13.42
N SER A 116 -3.65 -5.79 -12.86
CA SER A 116 -4.05 -4.37 -12.93
C SER A 116 -3.78 -3.77 -14.30
N ARG A 117 -4.84 -3.31 -14.98
CA ARG A 117 -4.74 -2.50 -16.20
C ARG A 117 -4.41 -1.03 -15.93
N SER A 118 -4.46 -0.62 -14.66
CA SER A 118 -4.22 0.74 -14.20
C SER A 118 -3.36 0.67 -12.94
N PRO A 119 -2.07 0.33 -13.07
CA PRO A 119 -1.21 0.08 -11.92
C PRO A 119 -1.07 1.33 -11.04
N ARG A 120 -1.19 2.55 -11.57
CA ARG A 120 -1.14 3.78 -10.78
C ARG A 120 -2.49 4.21 -10.17
N HIS A 121 -3.52 3.36 -10.23
CA HIS A 121 -4.77 3.62 -9.54
C HIS A 121 -4.54 3.63 -8.01
N PRO A 122 -5.17 4.53 -7.23
CA PRO A 122 -4.96 4.65 -5.78
C PRO A 122 -5.03 3.34 -4.99
N GLU A 123 -5.98 2.48 -5.37
CA GLU A 123 -6.23 1.17 -4.73
C GLU A 123 -5.47 0.01 -5.41
N ALA A 124 -4.74 0.25 -6.51
CA ALA A 124 -3.96 -0.81 -7.15
C ALA A 124 -2.89 -1.30 -6.18
N GLU A 125 -2.82 -2.61 -5.98
CA GLU A 125 -1.83 -3.22 -5.13
C GLU A 125 -0.45 -3.16 -5.78
N TRP A 126 0.58 -2.91 -4.98
CA TRP A 126 1.99 -2.99 -5.37
C TRP A 126 2.81 -3.64 -4.28
N ARG A 127 3.92 -4.22 -4.69
CA ARG A 127 5.02 -4.65 -3.83
C ARG A 127 6.25 -3.84 -4.15
N LEU A 128 6.79 -3.14 -3.14
CA LEU A 128 8.10 -2.52 -3.21
C LEU A 128 9.10 -3.43 -2.50
N VAL A 129 10.18 -3.81 -3.16
CA VAL A 129 11.33 -4.40 -2.48
C VAL A 129 12.15 -3.24 -1.93
N VAL A 130 12.39 -3.26 -0.62
CA VAL A 130 13.13 -2.23 0.11
C VAL A 130 14.39 -2.82 0.72
N SER A 131 15.41 -1.99 0.90
CA SER A 131 16.62 -2.36 1.64
C SER A 131 16.97 -1.26 2.64
N ASP A 132 17.37 -1.67 3.85
CA ASP A 132 17.89 -0.78 4.89
C ASP A 132 19.43 -0.65 4.85
N GLY A 133 20.05 -1.19 3.80
CA GLY A 133 21.51 -1.26 3.63
C GLY A 133 22.15 -2.55 4.14
N SER A 134 21.45 -3.32 4.99
CA SER A 134 21.91 -4.63 5.47
C SER A 134 21.06 -5.76 4.90
N ASP A 135 19.75 -5.63 5.02
CA ASP A 135 18.77 -6.62 4.60
C ASP A 135 17.91 -6.11 3.44
N ARG A 136 17.25 -7.06 2.77
CA ARG A 136 16.18 -6.80 1.82
C ARG A 136 14.87 -7.33 2.35
N GLY A 137 13.80 -6.62 2.03
CA GLY A 137 12.45 -6.90 2.47
C GLY A 137 11.44 -6.44 1.44
N SER A 138 10.17 -6.62 1.76
CA SER A 138 9.06 -6.13 0.93
C SER A 138 8.07 -5.31 1.73
N LEU A 139 7.58 -4.23 1.12
CA LEU A 139 6.49 -3.40 1.58
C LEU A 139 5.36 -3.50 0.56
N THR A 140 4.20 -3.99 0.98
CA THR A 140 3.06 -4.26 0.09
C THR A 140 1.85 -3.46 0.54
N GLY A 141 1.10 -2.91 -0.41
CA GLY A 141 -0.15 -2.21 -0.16
C GLY A 141 -0.66 -1.46 -1.39
N ALA A 142 -1.68 -0.64 -1.17
CA ALA A 142 -2.27 0.19 -2.22
C ALA A 142 -1.28 1.27 -2.71
N TRP A 143 -1.33 1.59 -4.01
CA TRP A 143 -0.40 2.55 -4.64
C TRP A 143 -0.38 3.90 -3.93
N LEU A 144 -1.54 4.47 -3.57
CA LEU A 144 -1.60 5.75 -2.86
C LEU A 144 -1.04 5.66 -1.43
N ALA A 145 -1.22 4.51 -0.76
CA ALA A 145 -0.66 4.27 0.56
C ALA A 145 0.87 4.19 0.51
N LEU A 146 1.43 3.54 -0.50
CA LEU A 146 2.87 3.47 -0.74
C LEU A 146 3.44 4.81 -1.18
N ALA A 147 2.71 5.59 -1.98
CA ALA A 147 3.09 6.95 -2.35
C ALA A 147 3.15 7.88 -1.13
N TRP A 148 2.26 7.69 -0.16
CA TRP A 148 2.30 8.42 1.11
C TRP A 148 3.57 8.09 1.91
N ILE A 149 3.89 6.81 2.05
CA ILE A 149 5.14 6.38 2.70
C ILE A 149 6.36 6.94 1.94
N GLY A 150 6.34 6.87 0.60
CA GLY A 150 7.39 7.43 -0.24
C GLY A 150 7.56 8.93 -0.06
N HIS A 151 6.47 9.68 0.09
CA HIS A 151 6.52 11.11 0.42
C HIS A 151 7.22 11.37 1.76
N LEU A 152 6.82 10.65 2.82
CA LEU A 152 7.45 10.76 4.15
C LEU A 152 8.93 10.38 4.11
N ALA A 153 9.27 9.37 3.33
CA ALA A 153 10.63 8.85 3.21
C ALA A 153 11.52 9.65 2.25
N GLY A 154 10.97 10.59 1.48
CA GLY A 154 11.69 11.30 0.42
C GLY A 154 12.06 10.42 -0.78
N TRP A 155 11.34 9.31 -1.01
CA TRP A 155 11.58 8.42 -2.14
C TRP A 155 11.07 9.04 -3.45
N SER A 156 11.85 8.85 -4.52
CA SER A 156 11.37 9.11 -5.88
C SER A 156 10.30 8.10 -6.29
N GLU A 157 9.43 8.49 -7.24
CA GLU A 157 8.45 7.56 -7.79
C GLU A 157 9.17 6.34 -8.40
N PRO A 158 8.84 5.12 -7.96
CA PRO A 158 9.50 3.94 -8.49
C PRO A 158 9.00 3.61 -9.89
N VAL A 159 9.92 3.15 -10.75
CA VAL A 159 9.58 2.61 -12.07
C VAL A 159 9.23 1.14 -11.93
N ALA A 160 8.15 0.70 -12.58
CA ALA A 160 7.75 -0.71 -12.57
C ALA A 160 8.87 -1.60 -13.11
N SER A 161 9.28 -2.57 -12.30
CA SER A 161 10.18 -3.63 -12.73
C SER A 161 9.42 -4.62 -13.60
N PRO A 162 10.04 -5.15 -14.68
CA PRO A 162 9.45 -6.26 -15.41
C PRO A 162 9.31 -7.44 -14.45
N GLY A 163 8.07 -7.87 -14.19
CA GLY A 163 7.84 -9.02 -13.33
C GLY A 163 8.55 -10.24 -13.90
N HIS A 164 9.52 -10.78 -13.16
CA HIS A 164 10.08 -12.09 -13.46
C HIS A 164 9.03 -13.13 -13.05
N GLY A 165 8.26 -13.59 -14.05
CA GLY A 165 7.32 -14.69 -13.92
C GLY A 165 8.00 -16.05 -13.80
#